data_AF-A0A8J4XQF5-F1
#
_entry.id   AF-A0A8J4XQF5-F1
#
_cell.length_a   1.000
_cell.length_b   1.000
_cell.length_c   1.000
_cell.angle_alpha   90.00
_cell.angle_beta   90.00
_cell.angle_gamma   90.00
#
_symmetry.space_group_name_H-M   'P 1'
#
loop_
_entity.id
_entity.type
_entity.pdbx_description
1 polymer ?
#
loop_
_entity_poly.entity_id
_entity_poly.type
_entity_poly.pdbx_seq_one_letter_code
_entity_poly.pdbx_strand_id
1 'polypeptide(L)'
;MSPLQVLRQPRTPMHNVLLTTAILGHIQGLAAQGRRVRFNWVPSHIGLRGNEAADEAAWEATRHPAVALTVLPSIHEAKVLARRAVIYAAGQQYRQLVQTSRQAAWHKQATNNNEPLRPAQQLSRAEKVVLHRLRLGYGTLEELRDEFEERPCEHCPHMAPHALTHYLFSCPATERLRQRVGPLENAAVLVRQFQKNPPSCWRWRFPPPPPPMNTKERE
;
A
#
# COMPACT_ATOMS: atom_id res chain seq x y z
N MET A 1 3.45 13.16 23.56
CA MET A 1 3.87 14.07 24.65
C MET A 1 3.20 15.41 24.38
N SER A 2 2.52 16.03 25.34
CA SER A 2 1.84 17.30 25.09
C SER A 2 2.84 18.46 25.01
N PRO A 3 2.54 19.58 24.30
CA PRO A 3 3.43 20.74 24.24
C PRO A 3 3.83 21.27 25.62
N LEU A 4 2.88 21.26 26.57
CA LEU A 4 3.11 21.65 27.96
C LEU A 4 4.09 20.73 28.69
N GLN A 5 4.05 19.43 28.43
CA GLN A 5 5.00 18.48 29.01
C GLN A 5 6.41 18.73 28.47
N VAL A 6 6.56 19.01 27.17
CA VAL A 6 7.85 19.32 26.54
C VAL A 6 8.49 20.57 27.15
N LEU A 7 7.69 21.62 27.40
CA LEU A 7 8.18 22.87 28.01
C LEU A 7 8.48 22.73 29.52
N ARG A 8 7.75 21.88 30.25
CA ARG A 8 7.98 21.64 31.69
C ARG A 8 9.16 20.71 31.97
N GLN A 9 9.44 19.78 31.06
CA GLN A 9 10.54 18.82 31.15
C GLN A 9 11.30 18.83 29.83
N PRO A 10 12.18 19.82 29.60
CA PRO A 10 12.96 19.91 28.38
C PRO A 10 14.02 18.81 28.34
N ARG A 11 13.60 17.57 28.07
CA ARG A 11 14.46 16.52 27.51
C ARG A 11 14.69 16.86 26.04
N THR A 12 15.81 16.44 25.46
CA THR A 12 16.16 16.67 24.05
C THR A 12 14.94 16.41 23.15
N PRO A 13 14.30 17.45 22.58
CA PRO A 13 13.03 17.25 21.88
C PRO A 13 13.29 16.41 20.63
N MET A 14 12.55 15.31 20.45
CA MET A 14 12.70 14.51 19.22
C MET A 14 12.05 15.19 18.00
N HIS A 15 11.20 16.20 18.23
CA HIS A 15 10.45 16.94 17.21
C HIS A 15 10.46 18.44 17.51
N ASN A 16 10.31 19.27 16.48
CA ASN A 16 10.17 20.73 16.59
C ASN A 16 11.24 21.38 17.48
N VAL A 17 12.49 20.91 17.40
CA VAL A 17 13.61 21.37 18.24
C VAL A 17 13.79 22.87 18.12
N LEU A 18 13.79 23.41 16.88
CA LEU A 18 13.97 24.84 16.65
C LEU A 18 12.88 25.68 17.34
N LEU A 19 11.61 25.26 17.20
CA LEU A 19 10.49 25.94 17.83
C LEU A 19 10.57 25.86 19.36
N THR A 20 10.90 24.68 19.89
CA THR A 20 11.05 24.46 21.34
C THR A 20 12.19 25.32 21.91
N THR A 21 13.34 25.35 21.24
CA THR A 21 14.49 26.16 21.63
C THR A 21 14.15 27.66 21.58
N ALA A 22 13.45 28.12 20.54
CA ALA A 22 13.02 29.51 20.45
C ALA A 22 12.10 29.90 21.62
N ILE A 23 11.09 29.07 21.92
CA ILE A 23 10.18 29.30 23.04
C ILE A 23 10.94 29.31 24.37
N LEU A 24 11.85 28.36 24.60
CA LEU A 24 12.68 28.31 25.81
C LEU A 24 13.57 29.55 25.95
N GLY A 25 14.14 30.05 24.85
CA GLY A 25 14.91 31.30 24.83
C GLY A 25 14.07 32.51 25.24
N HIS A 26 12.84 32.62 24.74
CA HIS A 26 11.92 33.69 25.16
C HIS A 26 11.56 33.59 26.66
N ILE A 27 11.31 32.38 27.16
CA ILE A 27 11.01 32.16 28.59
C ILE A 27 12.21 32.57 29.46
N GLN A 28 13.42 32.20 29.06
CA GLN A 28 14.65 32.59 29.76
C GLN A 28 14.85 34.12 29.75
N GLY A 29 14.59 34.78 28.62
CA GLY A 29 14.65 36.24 28.52
C GLY A 29 13.67 36.95 29.46
N LEU A 30 12.44 36.43 29.57
CA LEU A 30 11.45 36.95 30.52
C LEU A 30 11.89 36.72 31.98
N ALA A 31 12.47 35.56 32.29
CA ALA A 31 12.98 35.25 33.61
C ALA A 31 14.15 36.17 34.01
N ALA A 32 15.06 36.48 33.08
CA ALA A 32 16.16 37.43 33.29
C ALA A 32 15.67 38.85 33.61
N GLN A 33 14.46 39.22 33.17
CA GLN A 33 13.79 40.48 33.50
C GLN A 33 13.02 40.43 34.83
N GLY A 34 13.15 39.36 35.61
CA GLY A 34 12.40 39.15 36.86
C GLY A 34 10.93 38.78 36.66
N ARG A 35 10.50 38.45 35.43
CA ARG A 35 9.11 38.06 35.16
C ARG A 35 8.91 36.56 35.35
N ARG A 36 7.84 36.19 36.07
CA ARG A 36 7.50 34.79 36.32
C ARG A 36 6.48 34.27 35.31
N VAL A 37 6.86 33.25 34.55
CA VAL A 37 5.97 32.55 33.59
C VAL A 37 5.31 31.35 34.27
N ARG A 38 4.00 31.18 34.08
CA ARG A 38 3.25 29.99 34.53
C ARG A 38 2.49 29.38 33.35
N PHE A 39 2.57 28.05 33.25
CA PHE A 39 1.86 27.29 32.24
C PHE A 39 0.63 26.60 32.82
N ASN A 40 -0.55 26.97 32.33
CA ASN A 40 -1.82 26.34 32.68
C ASN A 40 -2.39 25.64 31.45
N TRP A 41 -2.90 24.42 31.64
CA TRP A 41 -3.70 23.75 30.62
C TRP A 41 -5.16 24.13 30.80
N VAL A 42 -5.85 24.41 29.68
CA VAL A 42 -7.28 24.68 29.64
C VAL A 42 -7.89 23.76 28.59
N PRO A 43 -9.05 23.13 28.85
CA PRO A 43 -9.76 22.38 27.82
C PRO A 43 -10.24 23.31 26.70
N SER A 44 -10.21 22.83 25.45
CA SER A 44 -10.68 23.58 24.29
C SER A 44 -12.20 23.75 24.29
N HIS A 45 -12.68 24.86 23.72
CA HIS A 45 -14.11 25.12 23.43
C HIS A 45 -15.06 25.11 24.63
N ILE A 46 -14.64 25.67 25.78
CA ILE A 46 -15.46 25.75 26.99
C ILE A 46 -16.06 27.14 27.29
N GLY A 47 -16.07 28.09 26.34
CA GLY A 47 -16.59 29.45 26.61
C GLY A 47 -15.58 30.40 27.25
N LEU A 48 -14.31 29.98 27.43
CA LEU A 48 -13.31 30.83 28.08
C LEU A 48 -12.80 31.85 27.07
N ARG A 49 -13.30 33.08 27.18
CA ARG A 49 -13.05 34.20 26.24
C ARG A 49 -11.60 34.34 25.77
N GLY A 50 -10.63 34.22 26.68
CA GLY A 50 -9.20 34.32 26.32
C GLY A 50 -8.67 33.14 25.51
N ASN A 51 -9.15 31.92 25.76
CA ASN A 51 -8.78 30.74 24.98
C ASN A 51 -9.45 30.77 23.61
N GLU A 52 -10.72 31.16 23.55
CA GLU A 52 -11.47 31.28 22.29
C GLU A 52 -10.89 32.35 21.37
N ALA A 53 -10.52 33.51 21.92
CA ALA A 53 -9.83 34.55 21.15
C ALA A 53 -8.46 34.07 20.62
N ALA A 54 -7.74 33.24 21.38
CA ALA A 54 -6.48 32.66 20.93
C ALA A 54 -6.67 31.61 19.82
N ASP A 55 -7.68 30.74 19.95
CA ASP A 55 -8.06 29.75 18.94
C ASP A 55 -8.54 30.44 17.64
N GLU A 56 -9.33 31.50 17.75
CA GLU A 56 -9.79 32.32 16.62
C GLU A 56 -8.60 32.98 15.91
N ALA A 57 -7.69 33.62 16.66
CA ALA A 57 -6.48 34.21 16.08
C ALA A 57 -5.59 33.16 15.38
N ALA A 58 -5.46 31.96 15.97
CA ALA A 58 -4.72 30.86 15.35
C ALA A 58 -5.39 30.38 14.05
N TRP A 59 -6.73 30.29 14.03
CA TRP A 59 -7.48 29.96 12.83
C TRP A 59 -7.35 31.05 11.75
N GLU A 60 -7.47 32.32 12.10
CA GLU A 60 -7.25 33.44 11.18
C GLU A 60 -5.87 33.40 10.54
N ALA A 61 -4.83 33.09 11.33
CA ALA A 61 -3.48 32.95 10.83
C ALA A 61 -3.32 31.86 9.74
N THR A 62 -4.17 30.81 9.74
CA THR A 62 -4.14 29.79 8.68
C THR A 62 -4.55 30.31 7.30
N ARG A 63 -5.28 31.43 7.27
CA ARG A 63 -5.73 32.09 6.04
C ARG A 63 -4.84 33.25 5.62
N HIS A 64 -3.85 33.57 6.45
CA HIS A 64 -2.92 34.66 6.15
C HIS A 64 -1.97 34.23 5.00
N PRO A 65 -1.77 35.07 3.97
CA PRO A 65 -1.00 34.69 2.79
C PRO A 65 0.51 34.54 3.08
N ALA A 66 1.00 35.21 4.12
CA ALA A 66 2.39 35.15 4.53
C ALA A 66 2.56 34.31 5.80
N VAL A 67 3.51 33.38 5.79
CA VAL A 67 3.92 32.59 6.95
C VAL A 67 4.99 33.37 7.73
N ALA A 68 4.67 33.77 8.96
CA ALA A 68 5.57 34.55 9.81
C ALA A 68 6.78 33.73 10.32
N LEU A 69 6.60 32.42 10.51
CA LEU A 69 7.65 31.52 10.99
C LEU A 69 7.56 30.15 10.30
N THR A 70 8.58 29.80 9.54
CA THR A 70 8.70 28.48 8.93
C THR A 70 9.37 27.52 9.91
N VAL A 71 8.59 26.60 10.47
CA VAL A 71 9.11 25.51 11.29
C VAL A 71 9.48 24.35 10.37
N LEU A 72 10.76 24.02 10.30
CA LEU A 72 11.21 22.86 9.53
C LEU A 72 10.66 21.58 10.16
N PRO A 73 10.20 20.61 9.34
CA PRO A 73 9.72 19.34 9.86
C PRO A 73 10.84 18.62 10.60
N SER A 74 10.49 17.92 11.67
CA SER A 74 11.40 16.99 12.33
C SER A 74 11.85 15.90 11.36
N ILE A 75 12.99 15.26 11.63
CA ILE A 75 13.48 14.12 10.81
C ILE A 75 12.40 13.03 10.68
N HIS A 76 11.62 12.80 11.72
CA HIS A 76 10.51 11.85 11.70
C HIS A 76 9.42 12.28 10.72
N GLU A 77 8.96 13.53 10.79
CA GLU A 77 7.95 14.07 9.88
C GLU A 77 8.46 14.08 8.44
N ALA A 78 9.71 14.48 8.23
CA ALA A 78 10.35 14.42 6.93
C ALA A 78 10.37 12.98 6.36
N LYS A 79 10.69 11.97 7.18
CA LYS A 79 10.62 10.56 6.78
C LYS A 79 9.20 10.13 6.43
N VAL A 80 8.19 10.56 7.19
CA VAL A 80 6.78 10.26 6.89
C VAL A 80 6.35 10.90 5.59
N LEU A 81 6.68 12.18 5.37
CA LEU A 81 6.39 12.91 4.12
C LEU A 81 7.07 12.25 2.93
N ALA A 82 8.35 11.91 3.05
CA ALA A 82 9.10 11.22 1.99
C ALA A 82 8.45 9.86 1.64
N ARG A 83 8.09 9.05 2.64
CA ARG A 83 7.38 7.78 2.41
C ARG A 83 6.06 7.99 1.70
N ARG A 84 5.25 8.96 2.13
CA ARG A 84 3.97 9.28 1.48
C ARG A 84 4.17 9.71 0.03
N ALA A 85 5.16 10.56 -0.24
CA ALA A 85 5.49 11.02 -1.60
C ALA A 85 5.89 9.84 -2.50
N VAL A 86 6.75 8.94 -2.02
CA VAL A 86 7.16 7.73 -2.76
C VAL A 86 5.97 6.83 -3.04
N ILE A 87 5.13 6.54 -2.04
CA ILE A 87 3.92 5.71 -2.21
C ILE A 87 2.96 6.36 -3.22
N TYR A 88 2.76 7.67 -3.13
CA TYR A 88 1.90 8.40 -4.04
C TYR A 88 2.43 8.35 -5.48
N ALA A 89 3.72 8.64 -5.69
CA ALA A 89 4.35 8.59 -7.00
C ALA A 89 4.30 7.18 -7.61
N ALA A 90 4.64 6.15 -6.82
CA ALA A 90 4.53 4.75 -7.23
C ALA A 90 3.09 4.37 -7.58
N GLY A 91 2.10 4.86 -6.81
CA GLY A 91 0.69 4.68 -7.10
C GLY A 91 0.25 5.32 -8.42
N GLN A 92 0.74 6.52 -8.74
CA GLN A 92 0.47 7.17 -10.02
C GLN A 92 1.12 6.43 -11.20
N GLN A 93 2.39 6.04 -11.06
CA GLN A 93 3.08 5.24 -12.07
C GLN A 93 2.37 3.89 -12.30
N TYR A 94 1.93 3.22 -11.23
CA TYR A 94 1.17 1.98 -11.34
C TYR A 94 -0.15 2.17 -12.08
N ARG A 95 -0.89 3.26 -11.83
CA ARG A 95 -2.13 3.57 -12.56
C ARG A 95 -1.91 3.72 -14.07
N GLN A 96 -0.81 4.36 -14.46
CA GLN A 96 -0.43 4.50 -15.86
C GLN A 96 -0.02 3.15 -16.45
N LEU A 97 0.81 2.36 -15.76
CA LEU A 97 1.23 1.03 -16.19
C LEU A 97 0.05 0.07 -16.39
N VAL A 98 -0.97 0.12 -15.52
CA VAL A 98 -2.18 -0.69 -15.67
C VAL A 98 -2.92 -0.42 -16.98
N GLN A 99 -2.83 0.79 -17.53
CA GLN A 99 -3.50 1.14 -18.80
C GLN A 99 -2.71 0.67 -20.02
N THR A 100 -1.39 0.51 -19.91
CA THR A 100 -0.50 0.23 -21.05
C THR A 100 0.09 -1.18 -21.04
N SER A 101 0.12 -1.87 -19.89
CA SER A 101 0.68 -3.20 -19.72
C SER A 101 -0.41 -4.22 -19.39
N ARG A 102 -0.56 -5.22 -20.27
CA ARG A 102 -1.45 -6.38 -20.06
C ARG A 102 -1.13 -7.11 -18.75
N GLN A 103 0.15 -7.21 -18.40
CA GLN A 103 0.59 -7.85 -17.15
C GLN A 103 0.20 -7.04 -15.90
N ALA A 104 0.32 -5.71 -15.96
CA ALA A 104 -0.10 -4.83 -14.85
C ALA A 104 -1.63 -4.81 -14.70
N ALA A 105 -2.37 -4.78 -15.82
CA ALA A 105 -3.82 -4.89 -15.84
C ALA A 105 -4.29 -6.21 -15.21
N TRP A 106 -3.66 -7.32 -15.59
CA TRP A 106 -3.90 -8.62 -14.98
C TRP A 106 -3.59 -8.60 -13.48
N HIS A 107 -2.42 -8.12 -13.07
CA HIS A 107 -2.05 -8.07 -11.66
C HIS A 107 -3.10 -7.32 -10.83
N LYS A 108 -3.60 -6.18 -11.33
CA LYS A 108 -4.67 -5.41 -10.68
C LYS A 108 -5.97 -6.21 -10.55
N GLN A 109 -6.40 -6.89 -11.63
CA GLN A 109 -7.61 -7.72 -11.65
C GLN A 109 -7.49 -8.94 -10.73
N ALA A 110 -6.36 -9.64 -10.82
CA ALA A 110 -6.02 -10.80 -10.03
C ALA A 110 -6.01 -10.50 -8.53
N THR A 111 -5.37 -9.40 -8.13
CA THR A 111 -5.15 -9.06 -6.72
C THR A 111 -6.26 -8.22 -6.08
N ASN A 112 -7.41 -8.05 -6.74
CA ASN A 112 -8.50 -7.19 -6.25
C ASN A 112 -7.99 -5.78 -5.87
N ASN A 113 -7.28 -5.11 -6.77
CA ASN A 113 -6.62 -3.82 -6.54
C ASN A 113 -5.49 -3.85 -5.48
N ASN A 114 -4.55 -4.80 -5.61
CA ASN A 114 -3.35 -4.93 -4.77
C ASN A 114 -3.61 -5.32 -3.31
N GLU A 115 -4.66 -6.09 -3.03
CA GLU A 115 -4.82 -6.66 -1.69
C GLU A 115 -3.65 -7.59 -1.36
N PRO A 116 -3.12 -7.53 -0.12
CA PRO A 116 -2.08 -8.46 0.32
C PRO A 116 -2.55 -9.91 0.18
N LEU A 117 -1.68 -10.80 -0.32
CA LEU A 117 -1.99 -12.23 -0.33
C LEU A 117 -2.08 -12.71 1.12
N ARG A 118 -3.20 -13.31 1.50
CA ARG A 118 -3.35 -13.99 2.78
C ARG A 118 -3.51 -15.49 2.51
N PRO A 119 -2.46 -16.16 2.00
CA PRO A 119 -2.61 -17.53 1.55
C PRO A 119 -3.13 -18.39 2.71
N ALA A 120 -4.21 -19.12 2.47
CA ALA A 120 -4.72 -20.09 3.42
C ALA A 120 -3.55 -20.93 3.97
N GLN A 121 -3.50 -21.12 5.30
CA GLN A 121 -2.36 -21.75 5.99
C GLN A 121 -2.04 -23.17 5.46
N GLN A 122 -2.95 -23.79 4.70
CA GLN A 122 -2.88 -25.17 4.21
C GLN A 122 -2.30 -25.33 2.78
N LEU A 123 -1.69 -24.29 2.19
CA LEU A 123 -1.03 -24.41 0.88
C LEU A 123 0.39 -24.98 0.99
N SER A 124 0.72 -25.93 0.11
CA SER A 124 2.07 -26.46 -0.06
C SER A 124 3.01 -25.42 -0.69
N ARG A 125 4.32 -25.65 -0.59
CA ARG A 125 5.33 -24.77 -1.23
C ARG A 125 5.10 -24.65 -2.74
N ALA A 126 4.77 -25.76 -3.41
CA ALA A 126 4.53 -25.79 -4.85
C ALA A 126 3.31 -24.94 -5.24
N GLU A 127 2.22 -25.03 -4.49
CA GLU A 127 1.03 -24.20 -4.75
C GLU A 127 1.27 -22.72 -4.50
N LYS A 128 2.04 -22.37 -3.46
CA LYS A 128 2.42 -20.97 -3.21
C LYS A 128 3.21 -20.39 -4.38
N VAL A 129 4.09 -21.20 -5.00
CA VAL A 129 4.83 -20.80 -6.21
C VAL A 129 3.89 -20.56 -7.38
N VAL A 130 2.95 -21.48 -7.64
CA VAL A 130 1.97 -21.31 -8.74
C VAL A 130 1.08 -20.08 -8.50
N LEU A 131 0.59 -19.90 -7.29
CA LEU A 131 -0.22 -18.74 -6.88
C LEU A 131 0.53 -17.42 -7.09
N HIS A 132 1.81 -17.36 -6.71
CA HIS A 132 2.63 -16.16 -6.89
C HIS A 132 2.91 -15.88 -8.37
N ARG A 133 3.18 -16.91 -9.16
CA ARG A 133 3.35 -16.79 -10.62
C ARG A 133 2.08 -16.27 -11.29
N LEU A 134 0.94 -16.85 -10.95
CA LEU A 134 -0.37 -16.40 -11.43
C LEU A 134 -0.65 -14.96 -11.04
N ARG A 135 -0.38 -14.55 -9.79
CA ARG A 135 -0.54 -13.15 -9.35
C ARG A 135 0.25 -12.16 -10.19
N LEU A 136 1.51 -12.49 -10.48
CA LEU A 136 2.39 -11.65 -11.28
C LEU A 136 2.08 -11.70 -12.78
N GLY A 137 1.06 -12.45 -13.22
CA GLY A 137 0.72 -12.58 -14.63
C GLY A 137 1.69 -13.46 -15.41
N TYR A 138 2.48 -14.30 -14.73
CA TYR A 138 3.09 -15.46 -15.37
C TYR A 138 1.99 -16.50 -15.55
N GLY A 139 1.15 -16.30 -16.57
CA GLY A 139 0.24 -17.32 -17.08
C GLY A 139 1.03 -18.51 -17.64
N THR A 140 0.33 -19.53 -18.10
CA THR A 140 0.95 -20.46 -19.06
C THR A 140 1.41 -19.64 -20.26
N LEU A 141 2.52 -20.03 -20.91
CA LEU A 141 3.02 -19.37 -22.13
C LEU A 141 1.94 -19.21 -23.22
N GLU A 142 0.90 -20.04 -23.14
CA GLU A 142 -0.21 -20.13 -24.07
C GLU A 142 -1.22 -18.99 -23.93
N GLU A 143 -1.46 -18.44 -22.74
CA GLU A 143 -2.43 -17.35 -22.52
C GLU A 143 -1.82 -15.96 -22.68
N LEU A 144 -0.50 -15.85 -22.58
CA LEU A 144 0.27 -14.63 -22.79
C LEU A 144 0.60 -14.37 -24.27
N ARG A 145 0.42 -15.37 -25.14
CA ARG A 145 0.48 -15.19 -26.59
C ARG A 145 -0.89 -14.76 -27.08
N ASP A 146 -0.93 -13.79 -28.01
CA ASP A 146 -2.17 -13.24 -28.57
C ASP A 146 -2.93 -14.21 -29.51
N GLU A 147 -2.49 -15.47 -29.56
CA GLU A 147 -2.96 -16.53 -30.48
C GLU A 147 -3.85 -17.56 -29.77
N PHE A 148 -4.74 -17.14 -28.86
CA PHE A 148 -5.72 -18.05 -28.29
C PHE A 148 -7.07 -17.89 -29.02
N GLU A 149 -7.36 -18.83 -29.92
CA GLU A 149 -8.70 -19.01 -30.47
C GLU A 149 -9.67 -19.41 -29.36
N GLU A 150 -10.92 -18.95 -29.43
CA GLU A 150 -11.96 -19.28 -28.46
C GLU A 150 -12.13 -20.80 -28.35
N ARG A 151 -12.02 -21.33 -27.13
CA ARG A 151 -12.24 -22.77 -26.87
C ARG A 151 -13.47 -22.98 -26.01
N PRO A 152 -14.23 -24.06 -26.25
CA PRO A 152 -15.29 -24.46 -25.34
C PRO A 152 -14.68 -24.85 -23.99
N CYS A 153 -15.30 -24.41 -22.91
CA CYS A 153 -14.96 -24.90 -21.57
C CYS A 153 -15.34 -26.38 -21.45
N GLU A 154 -14.45 -27.20 -20.88
CA GLU A 154 -14.72 -28.64 -20.67
C GLU A 154 -15.69 -28.91 -19.51
N HIS A 155 -16.02 -27.88 -18.72
CA HIS A 155 -16.80 -28.00 -17.49
C HIS A 155 -18.07 -27.14 -17.48
N CYS A 156 -18.28 -26.32 -18.52
CA CYS A 156 -19.51 -25.54 -18.66
C CYS A 156 -19.78 -25.25 -20.15
N PRO A 157 -21.02 -24.90 -20.53
CA PRO A 157 -21.39 -24.69 -21.93
C PRO A 157 -20.87 -23.37 -22.53
N HIS A 158 -20.03 -22.61 -21.82
CA HIS A 158 -19.51 -21.33 -22.30
C HIS A 158 -18.27 -21.52 -23.17
N MET A 159 -18.20 -20.74 -24.25
CA MET A 159 -16.96 -20.47 -24.96
C MET A 159 -16.19 -19.38 -24.22
N ALA A 160 -14.89 -19.59 -24.03
CA ALA A 160 -14.04 -18.64 -23.35
C ALA A 160 -12.82 -18.30 -24.23
N PRO A 161 -12.57 -17.02 -24.52
CA PRO A 161 -11.33 -16.60 -25.21
C PRO A 161 -10.08 -16.83 -24.33
N HIS A 162 -10.25 -16.88 -23.01
CA HIS A 162 -9.18 -17.09 -22.05
C HIS A 162 -9.58 -18.13 -21.00
N ALA A 163 -9.07 -19.36 -21.14
CA ALA A 163 -9.46 -20.49 -20.32
C ALA A 163 -9.22 -20.24 -18.82
N LEU A 164 -8.03 -19.77 -18.41
CA LEU A 164 -7.73 -19.49 -17.01
C LEU A 164 -8.57 -18.34 -16.45
N THR A 165 -8.73 -17.24 -17.18
CA THR A 165 -9.57 -16.12 -16.71
C THR A 165 -11.00 -16.59 -16.47
N HIS A 166 -11.53 -17.42 -17.37
CA HIS A 166 -12.83 -18.06 -17.18
C HIS A 166 -12.86 -18.92 -15.91
N TYR A 167 -11.93 -19.86 -15.74
CA TYR A 167 -11.90 -20.70 -14.52
C TYR A 167 -11.71 -19.92 -13.22
N LEU A 168 -10.94 -18.83 -13.24
CA LEU A 168 -10.64 -18.03 -12.05
C LEU A 168 -11.73 -17.04 -11.68
N PHE A 169 -12.51 -16.53 -12.62
CA PHE A 169 -13.44 -15.42 -12.36
C PHE A 169 -14.90 -15.69 -12.73
N SER A 170 -15.21 -16.55 -13.71
CA SER A 170 -16.58 -16.63 -14.26
C SER A 170 -17.15 -18.04 -14.49
N CYS A 171 -16.33 -19.10 -14.43
CA CYS A 171 -16.78 -20.46 -14.69
C CYS A 171 -17.76 -20.94 -13.60
N PRO A 172 -18.98 -21.38 -13.95
CA PRO A 172 -19.93 -21.92 -12.98
C PRO A 172 -19.39 -23.14 -12.21
N ALA A 173 -18.57 -23.97 -12.87
CA ALA A 173 -17.98 -25.16 -12.26
C ALA A 173 -17.05 -24.83 -11.08
N THR A 174 -16.45 -23.63 -11.06
CA THR A 174 -15.51 -23.20 -10.02
C THR A 174 -16.11 -22.16 -9.07
N GLU A 175 -17.40 -21.83 -9.19
CA GLU A 175 -18.11 -20.82 -8.38
C GLU A 175 -18.04 -21.14 -6.88
N ARG A 176 -18.34 -22.39 -6.50
CA ARG A 176 -18.29 -22.84 -5.09
C ARG A 176 -16.90 -22.70 -4.47
N LEU A 177 -15.84 -22.80 -5.28
CA LEU A 177 -14.47 -22.65 -4.80
C LEU A 177 -14.08 -21.17 -4.70
N ARG A 178 -14.47 -20.33 -5.67
CA ARG A 178 -14.31 -18.87 -5.59
C ARG A 178 -14.95 -18.29 -4.35
N GLN A 179 -16.16 -18.71 -4.00
CA GLN A 179 -16.88 -18.22 -2.81
C GLN A 179 -16.20 -18.59 -1.49
N ARG A 180 -15.39 -19.66 -1.45
CA ARG A 180 -14.75 -20.16 -0.23
C ARG A 180 -13.39 -19.54 0.06
N VAL A 181 -12.60 -19.26 -0.99
CA VAL A 181 -11.19 -18.86 -0.84
C VAL A 181 -10.84 -17.61 -1.68
N GLY A 182 -11.76 -17.10 -2.49
CA GLY A 182 -11.51 -16.00 -3.42
C GLY A 182 -10.86 -16.44 -4.74
N PRO A 183 -10.83 -15.58 -5.78
CA PRO A 183 -10.49 -15.96 -7.15
C PRO A 183 -9.08 -16.53 -7.34
N LEU A 184 -8.09 -16.01 -6.61
CA LEU A 184 -6.70 -16.45 -6.75
C LEU A 184 -6.36 -17.65 -5.87
N GLU A 185 -6.89 -17.73 -4.66
CA GLU A 185 -6.68 -18.92 -3.82
C GLU A 185 -7.45 -20.12 -4.39
N ASN A 186 -8.55 -19.85 -5.12
CA ASN A 186 -9.20 -20.83 -5.99
C ASN A 186 -8.19 -21.36 -7.01
N ALA A 187 -7.32 -20.55 -7.60
CA ALA A 187 -6.29 -21.03 -8.52
C ALA A 187 -5.38 -22.11 -7.91
N ALA A 188 -4.99 -22.00 -6.63
CA ALA A 188 -4.18 -23.02 -5.96
C ALA A 188 -4.95 -24.34 -5.73
N VAL A 189 -6.27 -24.25 -5.46
CA VAL A 189 -7.15 -25.41 -5.32
C VAL A 189 -7.46 -26.05 -6.68
N LEU A 190 -7.68 -25.24 -7.71
CA LEU A 190 -7.83 -25.69 -9.10
C LEU A 190 -6.56 -26.36 -9.59
N VAL A 191 -5.37 -25.85 -9.22
CA VAL A 191 -4.09 -26.53 -9.50
C VAL A 191 -4.04 -27.91 -8.85
N ARG A 192 -4.49 -28.07 -7.59
CA ARG A 192 -4.59 -29.40 -6.95
C ARG A 192 -5.61 -30.32 -7.60
N GLN A 193 -6.79 -29.80 -7.96
CA GLN A 193 -7.88 -30.59 -8.56
C GLN A 193 -7.58 -30.99 -10.00
N PHE A 194 -7.00 -30.09 -10.79
CA PHE A 194 -6.65 -30.32 -12.19
C PHE A 194 -5.25 -30.90 -12.40
N GLN A 195 -4.37 -30.98 -11.39
CA GLN A 195 -3.16 -31.83 -11.49
C GLN A 195 -3.51 -33.32 -11.55
N LYS A 196 -4.66 -33.73 -11.00
CA LYS A 196 -5.14 -35.12 -11.06
C LYS A 196 -5.83 -35.46 -12.39
N ASN A 197 -6.43 -34.48 -13.05
CA ASN A 197 -7.03 -34.56 -14.39
C ASN A 197 -7.03 -33.16 -15.04
N PRO A 198 -5.97 -32.78 -15.78
CA PRO A 198 -5.91 -31.46 -16.37
C PRO A 198 -6.82 -31.37 -17.61
N PRO A 199 -7.59 -30.28 -17.78
CA PRO A 199 -8.26 -30.01 -19.04
C PRO A 199 -7.25 -30.05 -20.19
N SER A 200 -7.68 -30.48 -21.38
CA SER A 200 -6.80 -30.55 -22.56
C SER A 200 -6.19 -29.19 -22.92
N CYS A 201 -6.86 -28.09 -22.54
CA CYS A 201 -6.41 -26.70 -22.68
C CYS A 201 -5.46 -26.20 -21.58
N TRP A 202 -5.07 -27.05 -20.61
CA TRP A 202 -4.33 -26.68 -19.39
C TRP A 202 -2.91 -27.28 -19.31
N ARG A 203 -2.24 -27.52 -20.44
CA ARG A 203 -0.85 -28.00 -20.43
C ARG A 203 0.09 -26.90 -19.91
N TRP A 204 0.36 -26.94 -18.62
CA TRP A 204 1.39 -26.13 -17.96
C TRP A 204 2.79 -26.45 -18.52
N ARG A 205 3.16 -25.88 -19.66
CA ARG A 205 4.57 -25.67 -19.99
C ARG A 205 5.00 -24.39 -19.29
N PHE A 206 5.39 -24.51 -18.02
CA PHE A 206 6.27 -23.48 -17.48
C PHE A 206 7.52 -23.47 -18.37
N PRO A 207 7.98 -22.31 -18.87
CA PRO A 207 9.33 -22.26 -19.41
C PRO A 207 10.26 -22.78 -18.31
N PRO A 208 11.33 -23.52 -18.66
CA PRO A 208 12.35 -23.84 -17.68
C PRO A 208 12.75 -22.53 -16.98
N PRO A 209 13.04 -22.57 -15.66
CA PRO A 209 13.51 -21.37 -14.98
C PRO A 209 14.61 -20.73 -15.82
N PRO A 210 14.64 -19.38 -15.94
CA PRO A 210 15.74 -18.74 -16.64
C PRO A 210 17.05 -19.29 -16.06
N PRO A 211 18.05 -19.62 -16.91
CA PRO A 211 19.32 -20.10 -16.41
C PRO A 211 19.80 -19.13 -15.33
N PRO A 212 20.40 -19.64 -14.23
CA PRO A 212 20.88 -18.77 -13.18
C PRO A 212 21.74 -17.68 -13.83
N MET A 213 21.35 -16.41 -13.62
CA MET A 213 22.13 -15.28 -14.11
C MET A 213 23.55 -15.49 -13.62
N ASN A 214 24.47 -15.69 -14.57
CA ASN A 214 25.87 -15.88 -14.28
C ASN A 214 26.34 -14.60 -13.58
N THR A 215 26.64 -14.68 -12.29
CA THR A 215 27.14 -13.55 -11.49
C THR A 215 28.54 -13.10 -11.92
N LYS A 216 29.04 -13.55 -13.07
CA LYS A 216 30.33 -13.18 -13.66
C LYS A 216 30.25 -12.15 -14.79
N GLU A 217 29.07 -11.63 -15.13
CA GLU A 217 28.93 -10.50 -16.10
C GLU A 217 28.51 -9.19 -15.40
N ARG A 218 29.00 -9.00 -14.17
CA ARG A 218 29.10 -7.68 -13.52
C ARG A 218 30.55 -7.44 -13.14
N GLU A 219 31.37 -7.26 -14.16
CA GLU A 219 32.59 -6.45 -14.10
C GLU A 219 32.54 -5.44 -15.25
#